data_AF-A0AA95S8X1-F1
#
_entry.id   AF-A0AA95S8X1-F1
#
_cell.length_a   1.000
_cell.length_b   1.000
_cell.length_c   1.000
_cell.angle_alpha   90.00
_cell.angle_beta   90.00
_cell.angle_gamma   90.00
#
_symmetry.space_group_name_H-M   'P 1'
#
loop_
_entity.id
_entity.type
_entity.pdbx_description
1 polymer ?
#
loop_
_entity_poly.entity_id
_entity_poly.type
_entity_poly.pdbx_seq_one_letter_code
_entity_poly.pdbx_strand_id
1 'polypeptide(L)'
;MQKKRLTFWNKNYFACMVLGTLFGTYLDLYFVGKQMYQFPLRPLPEIFSVNIAFTLIGLPIFVLVFVYCTSQVNKWGRAGLILFASLLMPIFEKFAEELGFFVHSNQWEHLYTFFGYFLFLSIISGFYQWLEK
;
A
#
# COMPACT_ATOMS: atom_id res chain seq x y z
N MET A 1 -7.07 -0.92 -31.16
CA MET A 1 -7.01 -0.83 -29.69
C MET A 1 -8.38 -1.15 -29.13
N GLN A 2 -8.60 -2.38 -28.63
CA GLN A 2 -9.85 -2.70 -27.94
C GLN A 2 -9.91 -1.89 -26.64
N LYS A 3 -10.89 -0.98 -26.52
CA LYS A 3 -11.25 -0.36 -25.24
C LYS A 3 -11.71 -1.48 -24.31
N LYS A 4 -10.82 -1.99 -23.43
CA LYS A 4 -11.22 -2.90 -22.34
C LYS A 4 -12.31 -2.16 -21.56
N ARG A 5 -13.53 -2.70 -21.61
CA ARG A 5 -14.71 -2.12 -20.97
C ARG A 5 -14.41 -2.01 -19.48
N LEU A 6 -14.44 -0.78 -18.94
CA LEU A 6 -14.29 -0.48 -17.52
C LEU A 6 -15.38 -1.24 -16.76
N THR A 7 -15.04 -2.44 -16.31
CA THR A 7 -15.78 -3.14 -15.29
C THR A 7 -15.00 -2.91 -14.02
N PHE A 8 -15.25 -1.75 -13.39
CA PHE A 8 -14.81 -1.44 -12.02
C PHE A 8 -15.18 -2.58 -11.03
N TRP A 9 -16.18 -3.39 -11.40
CA TRP A 9 -16.61 -4.64 -10.77
C TRP A 9 -15.92 -5.89 -11.31
N ASN A 10 -14.62 -5.83 -11.61
CA ASN A 10 -13.84 -7.02 -11.92
C ASN A 10 -13.39 -7.66 -10.59
N LYS A 11 -13.75 -8.93 -10.38
CA LYS A 11 -13.40 -9.72 -9.20
C LYS A 11 -11.91 -9.68 -8.87
N ASN A 12 -11.06 -9.49 -9.88
CA ASN A 12 -9.61 -9.41 -9.72
C ASN A 12 -9.17 -8.15 -8.96
N TYR A 13 -9.84 -7.00 -9.16
CA TYR A 13 -9.56 -5.77 -8.40
C TYR A 13 -9.90 -5.95 -6.93
N PHE A 14 -11.08 -6.54 -6.66
CA PHE A 14 -11.50 -6.85 -5.31
C PHE A 14 -10.54 -7.82 -4.62
N ALA A 15 -10.10 -8.87 -5.32
CA ALA A 15 -9.12 -9.83 -4.79
C ALA A 15 -7.78 -9.14 -4.45
N CYS A 16 -7.27 -8.27 -5.32
CA CYS A 16 -6.07 -7.50 -5.05
C CYS A 16 -6.25 -6.53 -3.88
N MET A 17 -7.38 -5.84 -3.80
CA MET A 17 -7.72 -4.95 -2.69
C MET A 17 -7.72 -5.71 -1.35
N VAL A 18 -8.37 -6.87 -1.28
CA VAL A 18 -8.39 -7.72 -0.08
C VAL A 18 -6.98 -8.19 0.27
N LEU A 19 -6.23 -8.71 -0.71
CA LEU A 19 -4.85 -9.15 -0.49
C LEU A 19 -3.97 -8.02 0.03
N GLY A 20 -3.97 -6.87 -0.65
CA GLY A 20 -3.15 -5.72 -0.27
C GLY A 20 -3.52 -5.15 1.08
N THR A 21 -4.82 -5.11 1.40
CA THR A 21 -5.30 -4.66 2.70
C THR A 21 -4.84 -5.58 3.82
N LEU A 22 -5.05 -6.89 3.67
CA LEU A 22 -4.61 -7.87 4.66
C LEU A 22 -3.09 -7.82 4.82
N PHE A 23 -2.35 -7.87 3.70
CA PHE A 23 -0.90 -7.92 3.73
C PHE A 23 -0.30 -6.67 4.36
N GLY A 24 -0.75 -5.47 3.96
CA GLY A 24 -0.29 -4.22 4.58
C GLY A 24 -0.66 -4.12 6.06
N THR A 25 -1.87 -4.55 6.44
CA THR A 25 -2.28 -4.55 7.86
C THR A 25 -1.42 -5.47 8.72
N TYR A 26 -1.08 -6.66 8.23
CA TYR A 26 -0.19 -7.57 8.96
C TYR A 26 1.23 -7.03 9.05
N LEU A 27 1.72 -6.30 8.04
CA LEU A 27 2.99 -5.58 8.11
C LEU A 27 2.93 -4.47 9.17
N ASP A 28 1.87 -3.67 9.19
CA ASP A 28 1.66 -2.66 10.23
C ASP A 28 1.66 -3.28 11.64
N LEU A 29 0.90 -4.35 11.84
CA LEU A 29 0.86 -5.05 13.12
C LEU A 29 2.23 -5.60 13.52
N TYR A 30 2.99 -6.13 12.57
CA TYR A 30 4.34 -6.65 12.81
C TYR A 30 5.31 -5.54 13.23
N PHE A 31 5.39 -4.45 12.46
CA PHE A 31 6.34 -3.37 12.74
C PHE A 31 5.97 -2.54 13.96
N VAL A 32 4.68 -2.27 14.19
CA VAL A 32 4.19 -1.66 15.43
C VAL A 32 4.46 -2.57 16.62
N GLY A 33 4.23 -3.88 16.49
CA GLY A 33 4.56 -4.86 17.53
C GLY A 33 6.07 -4.91 17.86
N LYS A 34 6.92 -4.63 16.87
CA LYS A 34 8.37 -4.48 17.04
C LYS A 34 8.82 -3.08 17.49
N GLN A 35 7.89 -2.16 17.74
CA GLN A 35 8.18 -0.77 18.12
C GLN A 35 9.01 0.00 17.07
N MET A 36 8.94 -0.40 15.80
CA MET A 36 9.65 0.28 14.72
C MET A 36 9.01 1.63 14.38
N TYR A 37 7.68 1.71 14.49
CA TYR A 37 6.88 2.93 14.45
C TYR A 37 5.57 2.75 15.22
N GLN A 38 4.84 3.84 15.41
CA GLN A 38 3.53 3.85 16.06
C GLN A 38 2.61 4.90 15.43
N PHE A 39 1.30 4.70 15.54
CA PHE A 39 0.28 5.65 15.07
C PHE A 39 -0.34 6.39 16.26
N PRO A 40 0.14 7.58 16.66
CA PRO A 40 -0.38 8.26 17.84
C PRO A 40 -1.79 8.82 17.60
N LEU A 41 -2.05 9.39 16.42
CA LEU A 41 -3.37 9.85 16.00
C LEU A 41 -4.12 8.72 15.27
N ARG A 42 -4.75 7.82 16.04
CA ARG A 42 -5.53 6.69 15.51
C ARG A 42 -6.91 6.54 16.16
N PRO A 43 -7.94 6.07 15.43
CA PRO A 43 -9.23 5.73 16.02
C PRO A 43 -9.13 4.53 16.96
N LEU A 44 -9.89 4.55 18.06
CA LEU A 44 -10.00 3.44 19.04
C LEU A 44 -8.63 2.93 19.55
N PRO A 45 -7.76 3.81 20.09
CA PRO A 45 -6.39 3.46 20.45
C PRO A 45 -6.27 2.42 21.57
N GLU A 46 -7.33 2.24 22.37
CA GLU A 46 -7.44 1.23 23.44
C GLU A 46 -7.59 -0.20 22.90
N ILE A 47 -8.08 -0.34 21.66
CA ILE A 47 -8.39 -1.63 21.04
C ILE A 47 -7.37 -1.96 19.95
N PHE A 48 -7.04 -0.98 19.11
CA PHE A 48 -6.15 -1.18 17.97
C PHE A 48 -4.81 -0.47 18.19
N SER A 49 -3.72 -1.19 17.95
CA SER A 49 -2.37 -0.62 17.92
C SER A 49 -2.06 0.10 16.61
N VAL A 50 -2.76 -0.25 15.54
CA VAL A 50 -2.63 0.32 14.19
C VAL A 50 -3.76 1.31 13.88
N ASN A 51 -3.57 2.16 12.87
CA ASN A 51 -4.62 3.08 12.44
C ASN A 51 -5.69 2.36 11.59
N ILE A 52 -6.78 1.94 12.24
CA ILE A 52 -7.83 1.15 11.60
C ILE A 52 -8.53 1.90 10.45
N ALA A 53 -8.59 3.24 10.47
CA ALA A 53 -9.15 4.01 9.36
C ALA A 53 -8.23 3.94 8.12
N PHE A 54 -6.91 4.02 8.32
CA PHE A 54 -5.96 3.78 7.23
C PHE A 54 -6.09 2.35 6.70
N THR A 55 -6.17 1.35 7.59
CA THR A 55 -6.35 -0.05 7.22
C THR A 55 -7.63 -0.31 6.42
N LEU A 56 -8.79 0.19 6.86
CA LEU A 56 -10.09 -0.16 6.26
C LEU A 56 -10.50 0.73 5.09
N ILE A 57 -9.85 1.88 4.91
CA ILE A 57 -10.23 2.87 3.90
C ILE A 57 -9.01 3.26 3.07
N GLY A 58 -7.96 3.78 3.70
CA GLY A 58 -6.78 4.30 3.01
C GLY A 58 -6.09 3.26 2.13
N LEU A 59 -5.75 2.12 2.72
CA LEU A 59 -5.03 1.03 2.06
C LEU A 59 -5.86 0.35 0.94
N PRO A 60 -7.15 0.01 1.13
CA PRO A 60 -8.00 -0.47 0.04
C PRO A 60 -8.06 0.49 -1.16
N ILE A 61 -8.28 1.79 -0.90
CA ILE A 61 -8.35 2.80 -1.96
C ILE A 61 -7.01 2.90 -2.69
N PHE A 62 -5.91 2.95 -1.94
CA PHE A 62 -4.57 3.00 -2.51
C PHE A 62 -4.30 1.80 -3.44
N VAL A 63 -4.62 0.58 -2.98
CA VAL A 63 -4.44 -0.64 -3.78
C VAL A 63 -5.32 -0.63 -5.03
N LEU A 64 -6.59 -0.23 -4.93
CA LEU A 64 -7.49 -0.13 -6.07
C LEU A 64 -6.97 0.85 -7.12
N VAL A 65 -6.56 2.05 -6.71
CA VAL A 65 -6.00 3.07 -7.60
C VAL A 65 -4.71 2.56 -8.25
N PHE A 66 -3.82 1.93 -7.48
CA PHE A 66 -2.58 1.38 -8.00
C PHE A 66 -2.81 0.27 -9.04
N VAL A 67 -3.68 -0.69 -8.75
CA VAL A 67 -4.03 -1.78 -9.69
C VAL A 67 -4.69 -1.20 -10.94
N TYR A 68 -5.58 -0.21 -10.78
CA TYR A 68 -6.17 0.48 -11.91
C TYR A 68 -5.09 1.10 -12.81
N CYS A 69 -4.22 1.96 -12.27
CA CYS A 69 -3.15 2.60 -13.04
C CYS A 69 -2.23 1.59 -13.73
N THR A 70 -1.82 0.53 -13.03
CA THR A 70 -0.92 -0.51 -13.58
C THR A 70 -1.57 -1.44 -14.60
N SER A 71 -2.90 -1.52 -14.62
CA SER A 71 -3.65 -2.27 -15.63
C SER A 71 -3.76 -1.52 -16.98
N GLN A 72 -3.59 -0.19 -16.98
CA GLN A 72 -3.71 0.65 -18.18
C GLN A 72 -2.42 0.74 -19.01
N VAL A 73 -1.32 0.15 -18.52
CA VAL A 73 0.01 0.29 -19.12
C VAL A 73 0.62 -1.06 -19.50
N ASN A 74 1.62 -1.02 -20.38
CA ASN A 74 2.40 -2.21 -20.73
C ASN A 74 3.35 -2.64 -19.59
N LYS A 75 4.08 -3.75 -19.77
CA LYS A 75 5.01 -4.28 -18.76
C LYS A 75 6.06 -3.28 -18.26
N TRP A 76 6.57 -2.42 -19.14
CA TRP A 76 7.59 -1.42 -18.81
C TRP A 76 6.98 -0.23 -18.07
N GLY A 77 5.82 0.25 -18.52
CA GLY A 77 5.05 1.28 -17.82
C GLY A 77 4.66 0.83 -16.41
N ARG A 78 4.33 -0.45 -16.24
CA ARG A 78 4.03 -1.03 -14.93
C ARG A 78 5.23 -1.04 -14.00
N ALA A 79 6.40 -1.48 -14.48
CA ALA A 79 7.64 -1.42 -13.72
C ALA A 79 7.99 0.03 -13.33
N GLY A 80 7.80 0.97 -14.26
CA GLY A 80 7.95 2.41 -14.00
C GLY A 80 7.00 2.92 -12.92
N LEU A 81 5.72 2.56 -12.96
CA LEU A 81 4.73 2.94 -11.95
C LEU A 81 5.05 2.36 -10.57
N ILE A 82 5.50 1.11 -10.49
CA ILE A 82 5.95 0.50 -9.23
C ILE A 82 7.13 1.30 -8.66
N LEU A 83 8.16 1.54 -9.47
CA LEU A 83 9.35 2.25 -9.03
C LEU A 83 9.01 3.68 -8.59
N PHE A 84 8.23 4.41 -9.41
CA PHE A 84 7.81 5.77 -9.13
C PHE A 84 6.98 5.86 -7.85
N ALA A 85 5.95 5.02 -7.70
CA ALA A 85 5.13 5.00 -6.49
C ALA A 85 5.98 4.70 -5.26
N SER A 86 6.91 3.73 -5.36
CA SER A 86 7.79 3.37 -4.24
C SER A 86 8.72 4.50 -3.83
N LEU A 87 9.25 5.28 -4.79
CA LEU A 87 10.08 6.46 -4.51
C LEU A 87 9.30 7.60 -3.87
N LEU A 88 7.99 7.71 -4.14
CA LEU A 88 7.13 8.70 -3.48
C LEU A 88 6.81 8.35 -2.03
N MET A 89 6.86 7.08 -1.64
CA MET A 89 6.42 6.65 -0.30
C MET A 89 7.26 7.23 0.84
N PRO A 90 8.61 7.26 0.79
CA PRO A 90 9.40 7.97 1.80
C PRO A 90 9.06 9.47 1.95
N ILE A 91 8.60 10.11 0.86
CA ILE A 91 8.17 11.51 0.89
C ILE A 91 6.83 11.63 1.63
N PHE A 92 5.83 10.83 1.24
CA PHE A 92 4.53 10.80 1.92
C PHE A 92 4.64 10.36 3.37
N GLU A 93 5.56 9.44 3.65
CA GLU A 93 5.95 9.06 4.99
C GLU A 93 6.34 10.32 5.75
N LYS A 94 7.44 11.00 5.39
CA LYS A 94 7.89 12.19 6.13
C LYS A 94 6.78 13.23 6.35
N PHE A 95 5.93 13.46 5.34
CA PHE A 95 4.76 14.35 5.51
C PHE A 95 3.76 13.85 6.56
N ALA A 96 3.43 12.55 6.56
CA ALA A 96 2.53 11.98 7.57
C ALA A 96 3.18 11.93 8.97
N GLU A 97 4.51 11.88 9.07
CA GLU A 97 5.23 12.07 10.34
C GLU A 97 5.06 13.49 10.88
N GLU A 98 5.27 14.50 10.02
CA GLU A 98 5.10 15.91 10.37
C GLU A 98 3.66 16.26 10.76
N LEU A 99 2.67 15.58 10.17
CA LEU A 99 1.25 15.70 10.55
C LEU A 99 0.88 14.89 11.80
N GLY A 100 1.81 14.11 12.37
CA GLY A 100 1.60 13.30 13.57
C GLY A 100 0.74 12.04 13.33
N PHE A 101 0.58 11.59 12.08
CA PHE A 101 -0.18 10.37 11.79
C PHE A 101 0.59 9.11 12.19
N PHE A 102 1.92 9.15 12.11
CA PHE A 102 2.79 8.12 12.68
C PHE A 102 4.05 8.78 13.25
N VAL A 103 4.78 8.05 14.09
CA VAL A 103 6.11 8.44 14.58
C VAL A 103 7.04 7.24 14.43
N HIS A 104 8.18 7.44 13.77
CA HIS A 104 9.20 6.40 13.65
C HIS A 104 10.09 6.33 14.88
N SER A 105 10.59 5.13 15.16
CA SER A 105 11.71 4.96 16.07
C SER A 105 13.01 5.41 15.40
N ASN A 106 14.02 5.73 16.20
CA ASN A 106 15.38 6.05 15.71
C ASN A 106 16.05 4.88 14.96
N GLN A 107 15.46 3.68 14.98
CA GLN A 107 15.96 2.50 14.28
C GLN A 107 15.38 2.36 12.87
N TRP A 108 14.41 3.19 12.49
CA TRP A 108 13.80 3.16 11.17
C TRP A 108 14.61 4.00 10.18
N GLU A 109 15.06 3.35 9.12
CA GLU A 109 15.68 4.01 7.98
C GLU A 109 14.64 4.20 6.88
N HIS A 110 14.48 5.41 6.33
CA HIS A 110 13.53 5.70 5.25
C HIS A 110 13.72 4.83 3.98
N LEU A 111 14.91 4.23 3.82
CA LEU A 111 15.18 3.22 2.79
C LEU A 111 14.29 1.99 2.94
N TYR A 112 13.92 1.60 4.16
CA TYR A 112 13.00 0.49 4.42
C TYR A 112 11.62 0.76 3.82
N THR A 113 11.17 2.01 3.83
CA THR A 113 9.90 2.43 3.23
C THR A 113 9.95 2.26 1.72
N PHE A 114 11.01 2.73 1.07
CA PHE A 114 11.18 2.53 -0.37
C PHE A 114 11.14 1.04 -0.74
N PHE A 115 11.96 0.21 -0.10
CA PHE A 115 12.04 -1.22 -0.42
C PHE A 115 10.77 -1.98 -0.04
N GLY A 116 10.16 -1.63 1.09
CA GLY A 116 8.91 -2.22 1.56
C GLY A 116 7.77 -1.98 0.58
N TYR A 117 7.58 -0.75 0.14
CA TYR A 117 6.56 -0.43 -0.87
C TYR A 117 6.91 -0.99 -2.25
N PHE A 118 8.19 -1.02 -2.64
CA PHE A 118 8.60 -1.66 -3.89
C PHE A 118 8.23 -3.15 -3.91
N LEU A 119 8.50 -3.87 -2.82
CA LEU A 119 8.13 -5.27 -2.68
C LEU A 119 6.60 -5.45 -2.62
N PHE A 120 5.91 -4.68 -1.79
CA PHE A 120 4.46 -4.71 -1.64
C PHE A 120 3.75 -4.51 -2.98
N LEU A 121 4.08 -3.43 -3.69
CA LEU A 121 3.48 -3.10 -4.98
C LEU A 121 3.82 -4.13 -6.07
N SER A 122 5.03 -4.70 -6.04
CA SER A 122 5.43 -5.79 -6.94
C SER A 122 4.60 -7.05 -6.72
N ILE A 123 4.35 -7.43 -5.46
CA ILE A 123 3.50 -8.59 -5.10
C ILE A 123 2.07 -8.37 -5.60
N ILE A 124 1.47 -7.22 -5.31
CA ILE A 124 0.08 -6.91 -5.72
C ILE A 124 -0.05 -6.88 -7.24
N SER A 125 0.90 -6.25 -7.93
CA SER A 125 0.98 -6.21 -9.39
C SER A 125 1.15 -7.59 -10.01
N GLY A 126 2.00 -8.44 -9.43
CA GLY A 126 2.21 -9.82 -9.86
C GLY A 126 0.95 -10.67 -9.67
N PHE A 127 0.29 -10.52 -8.53
CA PHE A 127 -0.97 -11.21 -8.22
C PHE A 127 -2.08 -10.82 -9.19
N TYR A 128 -2.25 -9.53 -9.48
CA TYR A 128 -3.24 -9.08 -10.48
C TYR A 128 -2.99 -9.70 -11.86
N GLN A 129 -1.73 -9.73 -12.30
CA GLN A 129 -1.36 -10.35 -13.58
C GLN A 129 -1.62 -11.85 -13.61
N TRP A 130 -1.42 -12.53 -12.48
CA TRP A 130 -1.74 -13.94 -12.36
C TRP A 130 -3.24 -14.20 -12.49
N LEU A 131 -4.09 -13.33 -11.93
CA LEU A 131 -5.55 -13.42 -12.05
C LEU A 131 -6.09 -13.01 -13.45
N GLU A 132 -5.35 -12.22 -14.23
CA GLU A 132 -5.73 -11.87 -15.61
C GLU A 132 -5.34 -12.92 -16.66
N LYS A 133 -4.49 -13.90 -16.30
CA LYS A 133 -4.13 -15.03 -17.17
C LYS A 133 -5.26 -16.06 -17.21
#